data_AF-A0A1E1XHB0-F1
#
_entry.id   AF-A0A1E1XHB0-F1
#
_cell.length_a   1.000
_cell.length_b   1.000
_cell.length_c   1.000
_cell.angle_alpha   90.00
_cell.angle_beta   90.00
_cell.angle_gamma   90.00
#
_symmetry.space_group_name_H-M   'P 1'
#
loop_
_entity.id
_entity.type
_entity.pdbx_description
1 polymer ?
#
loop_
_entity_poly.entity_id
_entity_poly.type
_entity_poly.pdbx_seq_one_letter_code
_entity_poly.pdbx_strand_id
1 'polypeptide(L)'
;QIGAWSGGERACSTEQRAESLADHTLPTEPDMDAKSNATANSNDSTKDGAATPERLLYGDYLQLDKLLSCQKMVTECPGMEKVHDEHLFIITHQAYELWFKQIIVELDSIKPLLDTKDMNESNMFQITSRMNRVVLILKLLQEQVEILETMTPLDFMEFRGYLAPASGFQSLQFRLIENKLGVKNELRVNYGKQHYQKVFEDPSAIQKIQEAEKELTLLQLIERWLERTPGLEPHGFNFWEQYQNVVKRMLDQMEKDAKADNNDTVLSSVAKKRETFDTLFDVNKHNALLSRGERRLSHQAMKGAMMIFLYRDQPRFHQPYYLLTLLMDIDSLLTKWRYNHVQMVQRMIGSQQFGTGGSSGYQYLRSTLSDRYKVFLDLFNMSTFLIPRSCIPELTTTMSRKLSMHDREPSVDRAAEAAAVAITDPHFPEKFL
;
A
#
# COMPACT_ATOMS: atom_id res chain seq x y z
N GLN A 1 -32.97 -36.49 -3.63
CA GLN A 1 -33.28 -37.44 -4.73
C GLN A 1 -32.99 -36.71 -6.03
N ILE A 2 -32.22 -37.35 -6.93
CA ILE A 2 -31.84 -36.94 -8.31
C ILE A 2 -30.82 -35.80 -8.35
N GLY A 3 -29.65 -35.90 -8.99
CA GLY A 3 -29.00 -36.98 -9.73
C GLY A 3 -27.58 -36.53 -10.10
N ALA A 4 -26.61 -37.41 -9.90
CA ALA A 4 -25.22 -37.21 -10.26
C ALA A 4 -25.04 -37.22 -11.78
N TRP A 5 -24.23 -36.29 -12.31
CA TRP A 5 -23.67 -36.40 -13.65
C TRP A 5 -22.15 -36.28 -13.55
N SER A 6 -21.53 -37.44 -13.72
CA SER A 6 -20.10 -37.64 -13.96
C SER A 6 -19.76 -37.29 -15.41
N GLY A 7 -18.89 -36.31 -15.61
CA GLY A 7 -18.07 -36.18 -16.82
C GLY A 7 -16.65 -35.93 -16.31
N GLY A 8 -15.64 -36.74 -16.60
CA GLY A 8 -15.34 -37.36 -17.88
C GLY A 8 -13.99 -36.79 -18.30
N GLU A 9 -12.93 -37.23 -17.61
CA GLU A 9 -11.55 -36.90 -17.94
C GLU A 9 -11.27 -37.28 -19.39
N ARG A 10 -10.86 -36.30 -20.21
CA ARG A 10 -10.23 -36.58 -21.50
C ARG A 10 -8.91 -35.84 -21.58
N ALA A 11 -7.86 -36.60 -21.31
CA ALA A 11 -6.48 -36.26 -21.63
C ALA A 11 -6.33 -36.08 -23.15
N CYS A 12 -5.69 -35.00 -23.56
CA CYS A 12 -5.33 -34.76 -24.96
C CYS A 12 -3.97 -35.42 -25.23
N SER A 13 -3.99 -36.60 -25.86
CA SER A 13 -2.81 -37.24 -26.41
C SER A 13 -2.63 -36.83 -27.87
N THR A 14 -1.46 -36.29 -28.18
CA THR A 14 -0.94 -36.02 -29.52
C THR A 14 -0.76 -37.31 -30.31
N GLU A 15 -1.27 -37.35 -31.55
CA GLU A 15 -0.65 -38.13 -32.63
C GLU A 15 -1.07 -37.59 -34.00
N GLN A 16 -0.07 -37.44 -34.88
CA GLN A 16 -0.14 -36.89 -36.23
C GLN A 16 -0.74 -37.90 -37.21
N ARG A 17 -1.51 -37.43 -38.20
CA ARG A 17 -1.21 -37.74 -39.62
C ARG A 17 -1.92 -36.80 -40.60
N ALA A 18 -1.17 -36.43 -41.62
CA ALA A 18 -1.52 -35.57 -42.73
C ALA A 18 -2.50 -36.23 -43.70
N GLU A 19 -3.31 -35.41 -44.37
CA GLU A 19 -3.62 -35.58 -45.79
C GLU A 19 -4.04 -34.23 -46.41
N SER A 20 -3.45 -33.97 -47.57
CA SER A 20 -3.58 -32.76 -48.38
C SER A 20 -4.84 -32.76 -49.22
N LEU A 21 -5.37 -31.57 -49.55
CA LEU A 21 -5.89 -31.26 -50.88
C LEU A 21 -5.94 -29.73 -51.09
N ALA A 22 -5.40 -29.31 -52.23
CA ALA A 22 -5.45 -27.98 -52.83
C ALA A 22 -6.92 -27.55 -53.07
N ASP A 23 -7.30 -26.31 -53.34
CA ASP A 23 -6.72 -25.25 -54.16
C ASP A 23 -7.62 -24.02 -53.92
N HIS A 24 -7.10 -22.80 -53.91
CA HIS A 24 -7.77 -21.59 -54.40
C HIS A 24 -6.90 -20.36 -54.16
N THR A 25 -6.34 -19.90 -55.28
CA THR A 25 -5.58 -18.69 -55.50
C THR A 25 -6.50 -17.47 -55.64
N LEU A 26 -6.17 -16.37 -54.96
CA LEU A 26 -6.55 -15.00 -55.34
C LEU A 26 -5.41 -14.02 -54.97
N PRO A 27 -5.27 -12.88 -55.68
CA PRO A 27 -3.97 -12.33 -56.04
C PRO A 27 -3.42 -11.26 -55.09
N THR A 28 -2.09 -11.13 -55.17
CA THR A 28 -1.21 -10.14 -54.55
C THR A 28 -1.24 -8.79 -55.26
N GLU A 29 -1.04 -7.71 -54.50
CA GLU A 29 -0.61 -6.38 -54.95
C GLU A 29 0.64 -5.94 -54.14
N PRO A 30 1.45 -4.99 -54.64
CA PRO A 30 2.86 -5.25 -54.93
C PRO A 30 3.87 -4.79 -53.87
N ASP A 31 4.99 -5.51 -53.85
CA ASP A 31 6.27 -5.13 -53.25
C ASP A 31 6.82 -3.84 -53.92
N MET A 32 7.27 -2.89 -53.08
CA MET A 32 8.17 -1.82 -53.50
C MET A 32 9.60 -2.18 -53.11
N ASP A 33 10.42 -2.29 -54.15
CA ASP A 33 11.87 -2.50 -54.14
C ASP A 33 12.64 -1.60 -53.16
N ALA A 34 13.62 -2.20 -52.48
CA ALA A 34 14.89 -1.55 -52.18
C ALA A 34 16.04 -2.55 -52.33
N LYS A 35 16.53 -2.70 -53.57
CA LYS A 35 17.82 -3.31 -53.87
C LYS A 35 18.96 -2.37 -53.42
N SER A 36 19.92 -2.90 -52.69
CA SER A 36 21.31 -2.42 -52.80
C SER A 36 22.32 -3.54 -52.51
N ASN A 37 22.84 -4.10 -53.61
CA ASN A 37 24.15 -4.70 -53.86
C ASN A 37 25.02 -5.15 -52.67
N ALA A 38 25.17 -6.47 -52.53
CA ALA A 38 26.34 -7.08 -51.92
C ALA A 38 27.40 -7.36 -52.99
N THR A 39 28.48 -6.58 -53.01
CA THR A 39 29.75 -6.96 -53.64
C THR A 39 30.72 -7.36 -52.54
N ALA A 40 31.14 -8.62 -52.59
CA ALA A 40 32.23 -9.16 -51.79
C ALA A 40 33.53 -8.41 -52.10
N ASN A 41 34.26 -8.03 -51.06
CA ASN A 41 35.70 -7.84 -51.16
C ASN A 41 36.35 -8.28 -49.86
N SER A 42 37.07 -9.40 -49.94
CA SER A 42 38.01 -9.87 -48.93
C SER A 42 39.23 -8.96 -48.92
N ASN A 43 39.57 -8.39 -47.76
CA ASN A 43 40.97 -8.15 -47.41
C ASN A 43 41.14 -8.10 -45.89
N ASP A 44 42.05 -8.96 -45.46
CA ASP A 44 42.58 -9.11 -44.11
C ASP A 44 43.44 -7.89 -43.72
N SER A 45 43.18 -7.32 -42.54
CA SER A 45 44.21 -6.67 -41.73
C SER A 45 43.68 -6.36 -40.32
N THR A 46 44.30 -7.02 -39.36
CA THR A 46 44.38 -6.69 -37.93
C THR A 46 44.31 -5.19 -37.60
N LYS A 47 43.29 -4.82 -36.82
CA LYS A 47 43.35 -3.69 -35.88
C LYS A 47 42.51 -3.99 -34.64
N ASP A 48 43.14 -3.83 -33.49
CA ASP A 48 42.53 -3.76 -32.17
C ASP A 48 41.26 -2.90 -32.21
N GLY A 49 40.11 -3.56 -32.18
CA GLY A 49 38.80 -2.94 -32.07
C GLY A 49 38.25 -3.29 -30.70
N ALA A 50 38.34 -2.35 -29.76
CA ALA A 50 37.54 -2.40 -28.54
C ALA A 50 36.11 -2.77 -28.93
N ALA A 51 35.59 -3.86 -28.37
CA ALA A 51 34.22 -4.31 -28.60
C ALA A 51 33.29 -3.11 -28.39
N THR A 52 32.76 -2.55 -29.48
CA THR A 52 31.67 -1.60 -29.40
C THR A 52 30.55 -2.32 -28.64
N PRO A 53 30.08 -1.80 -27.49
CA PRO A 53 29.01 -2.46 -26.76
C PRO A 53 27.86 -2.67 -27.75
N GLU A 54 27.43 -3.94 -27.89
CA GLU A 54 26.24 -4.30 -28.68
C GLU A 54 25.15 -3.28 -28.36
N ARG A 55 24.67 -2.57 -29.39
CA ARG A 55 23.63 -1.55 -29.21
C ARG A 55 22.41 -2.25 -28.62
N LEU A 56 22.11 -1.95 -27.36
CA LEU A 56 20.95 -2.48 -26.65
C LEU A 56 19.67 -2.06 -27.39
N LEU A 57 18.99 -3.01 -28.01
CA LEU A 57 17.73 -2.77 -28.71
C LEU A 57 16.56 -2.77 -27.71
N TYR A 58 15.51 -2.00 -28.05
CA TYR A 58 14.33 -1.84 -27.19
C TYR A 58 13.63 -3.17 -26.87
N GLY A 59 13.45 -4.02 -27.90
CA GLY A 59 12.81 -5.33 -27.77
C GLY A 59 13.57 -6.26 -26.83
N ASP A 60 14.90 -6.29 -26.96
CA ASP A 60 15.78 -7.11 -26.13
C ASP A 60 15.82 -6.62 -24.68
N TYR A 61 15.90 -5.29 -24.47
CA TYR A 61 15.94 -4.69 -23.14
C TYR A 61 14.67 -4.98 -22.33
N LEU A 62 13.50 -4.85 -22.94
CA LEU A 62 12.21 -5.11 -22.28
C LEU A 62 11.77 -6.58 -22.36
N GLN A 63 12.53 -7.43 -23.06
CA GLN A 63 12.18 -8.83 -23.33
C GLN A 63 10.77 -8.97 -23.92
N LEU A 64 10.44 -8.15 -24.92
CA LEU A 64 9.10 -8.10 -25.51
C LEU A 64 8.65 -9.45 -26.07
N ASP A 65 9.58 -10.27 -26.57
CA ASP A 65 9.25 -11.62 -27.03
C ASP A 65 8.66 -12.50 -25.93
N LYS A 66 9.05 -12.31 -24.67
CA LYS A 66 8.44 -13.03 -23.53
C LYS A 66 7.18 -12.35 -23.05
N LEU A 67 7.18 -11.01 -22.98
CA LEU A 67 6.06 -10.24 -22.45
C LEU A 67 4.84 -10.28 -23.36
N LEU A 68 5.04 -10.24 -24.68
CA LEU A 68 3.99 -10.20 -25.71
C LEU A 68 3.63 -11.59 -26.27
N SER A 69 4.16 -12.67 -25.68
CA SER A 69 3.81 -14.06 -26.04
C SER A 69 3.16 -14.85 -24.89
N CYS A 70 2.89 -14.20 -23.76
CA CYS A 70 2.28 -14.84 -22.59
C CYS A 70 0.74 -14.72 -22.54
N GLN A 71 0.11 -14.19 -23.59
CA GLN A 71 -1.34 -14.04 -23.72
C GLN A 71 -1.97 -15.30 -24.33
N LYS A 72 -2.22 -16.31 -23.49
CA LYS A 72 -2.86 -17.57 -23.93
C LYS A 72 -4.31 -17.62 -23.48
N MET A 73 -5.23 -17.50 -24.43
CA MET A 73 -6.66 -17.64 -24.21
C MET A 73 -7.04 -19.12 -24.09
N VAL A 74 -7.83 -19.47 -23.08
CA VAL A 74 -8.36 -20.83 -22.91
C VAL A 74 -9.38 -21.14 -23.99
N THR A 75 -10.11 -20.13 -24.48
CA THR A 75 -11.08 -20.29 -25.57
C THR A 75 -10.46 -20.45 -26.96
N GLU A 76 -9.14 -20.27 -27.11
CA GLU A 76 -8.42 -20.54 -28.36
C GLU A 76 -8.04 -22.02 -28.54
N CYS A 77 -8.39 -22.89 -27.58
CA CYS A 77 -8.20 -24.33 -27.70
C CYS A 77 -9.12 -24.95 -28.79
N PRO A 78 -8.64 -25.96 -29.56
CA PRO A 78 -9.45 -26.61 -30.59
C PRO A 78 -10.79 -27.14 -30.05
N GLY A 79 -11.90 -26.74 -30.69
CA GLY A 79 -13.25 -27.16 -30.33
C GLY A 79 -14.00 -26.22 -29.38
N MET A 80 -13.43 -25.07 -29.03
CA MET A 80 -14.12 -23.99 -28.30
C MET A 80 -14.38 -22.79 -29.22
N GLU A 81 -15.44 -22.03 -28.91
CA GLU A 81 -15.69 -20.75 -29.56
C GLU A 81 -14.80 -19.68 -28.92
N LYS A 82 -14.05 -18.96 -29.76
CA LYS A 82 -13.14 -17.91 -29.30
C LYS A 82 -13.96 -16.75 -28.74
N VAL A 83 -13.70 -16.38 -27.48
CA VAL A 83 -14.34 -15.21 -26.86
C VAL A 83 -13.37 -14.04 -26.85
N HIS A 84 -13.65 -13.00 -27.64
CA HIS A 84 -12.76 -11.85 -27.84
C HIS A 84 -12.28 -11.20 -26.54
N ASP A 85 -13.20 -10.97 -25.59
CA ASP A 85 -12.91 -10.22 -24.36
C ASP A 85 -12.08 -10.99 -23.33
N GLU A 86 -11.84 -12.29 -23.52
CA GLU A 86 -10.87 -13.04 -22.71
C GLU A 86 -9.45 -12.44 -22.86
N HIS A 87 -9.09 -11.93 -24.04
CA HIS A 87 -7.79 -11.28 -24.24
C HIS A 87 -7.66 -10.01 -23.38
N LEU A 88 -8.72 -9.19 -23.30
CA LEU A 88 -8.78 -8.00 -22.44
C LEU A 88 -8.65 -8.39 -20.96
N PHE A 89 -9.34 -9.46 -20.55
CA PHE A 89 -9.25 -10.00 -19.20
C PHE A 89 -7.81 -10.38 -18.85
N ILE A 90 -7.10 -11.10 -19.72
CA ILE A 90 -5.70 -11.50 -19.52
C ILE A 90 -4.77 -10.29 -19.43
N ILE A 91 -4.82 -9.39 -20.42
CA ILE A 91 -3.95 -8.19 -20.46
C ILE A 91 -4.14 -7.32 -19.22
N THR A 92 -5.39 -7.14 -18.78
CA THR A 92 -5.69 -6.35 -17.58
C THR A 92 -5.01 -6.94 -16.35
N HIS A 93 -5.14 -8.25 -16.13
CA HIS A 93 -4.51 -8.91 -14.98
C HIS A 93 -2.98 -8.94 -15.08
N GLN A 94 -2.41 -9.14 -16.28
CA GLN A 94 -0.97 -9.07 -16.49
C GLN A 94 -0.41 -7.68 -16.17
N ALA A 95 -1.10 -6.61 -16.59
CA ALA A 95 -0.72 -5.24 -16.27
C ALA A 95 -0.80 -4.97 -14.74
N TYR A 96 -1.85 -5.46 -14.05
CA TYR A 96 -1.90 -5.41 -12.58
C TYR A 96 -0.69 -6.10 -11.93
N GLU A 97 -0.35 -7.31 -12.36
CA GLU A 97 0.76 -8.08 -11.79
C GLU A 97 2.13 -7.44 -12.07
N LEU A 98 2.33 -6.75 -13.19
CA LEU A 98 3.53 -5.93 -13.42
C LEU A 98 3.63 -4.78 -12.43
N TRP A 99 2.54 -4.06 -12.18
CA TRP A 99 2.50 -2.98 -11.20
C TRP A 99 2.64 -3.47 -9.76
N PHE A 100 2.05 -4.63 -9.42
CA PHE A 100 2.26 -5.26 -8.11
C PHE A 100 3.73 -5.60 -7.90
N LYS A 101 4.41 -6.12 -8.92
CA LYS A 101 5.86 -6.35 -8.87
C LYS A 101 6.63 -5.06 -8.60
N GLN A 102 6.29 -3.97 -9.29
CA GLN A 102 6.93 -2.68 -9.06
C GLN A 102 6.69 -2.17 -7.62
N ILE A 103 5.46 -2.28 -7.11
CA ILE A 103 5.15 -1.91 -5.72
C ILE A 103 6.01 -2.73 -4.74
N ILE A 104 6.14 -4.04 -4.93
CA ILE A 104 6.97 -4.89 -4.08
C ILE A 104 8.42 -4.44 -4.11
N VAL A 105 8.97 -4.14 -5.31
CA VAL A 105 10.34 -3.63 -5.46
C VAL A 105 10.52 -2.32 -4.69
N GLU A 106 9.58 -1.37 -4.78
CA GLU A 106 9.65 -0.12 -4.01
C GLU A 106 9.60 -0.38 -2.50
N LEU A 107 8.65 -1.21 -2.04
CA LEU A 107 8.49 -1.55 -0.62
C LEU A 107 9.73 -2.24 -0.04
N ASP A 108 10.32 -3.19 -0.77
CA ASP A 108 11.52 -3.89 -0.32
C ASP A 108 12.75 -2.96 -0.32
N SER A 109 12.81 -2.03 -1.27
CA SER A 109 13.93 -1.09 -1.37
C SER A 109 13.99 -0.07 -0.23
N ILE A 110 12.86 0.24 0.42
CA ILE A 110 12.82 1.18 1.55
C ILE A 110 13.08 0.53 2.90
N LYS A 111 12.93 -0.80 3.03
CA LYS A 111 13.20 -1.53 4.28
C LYS A 111 14.59 -1.24 4.84
N PRO A 112 15.70 -1.39 4.08
CA PRO A 112 17.04 -1.09 4.61
C PRO A 112 17.27 0.40 4.89
N LEU A 113 16.51 1.31 4.27
CA LEU A 113 16.58 2.75 4.55
C LEU A 113 15.91 3.10 5.88
N LEU A 114 14.86 2.36 6.27
CA LEU A 114 14.15 2.49 7.55
C LEU A 114 14.83 1.74 8.69
N ASP A 115 15.50 0.63 8.40
CA ASP A 115 16.22 -0.20 9.37
C ASP A 115 17.64 0.34 9.65
N THR A 116 17.74 1.65 9.87
CA THR A 116 18.97 2.32 10.30
C THR A 116 18.80 2.95 11.68
N LYS A 117 19.89 3.00 12.46
CA LYS A 117 19.89 3.69 13.76
C LYS A 117 19.67 5.19 13.58
N ASP A 118 20.39 5.79 12.64
CA ASP A 118 20.32 7.21 12.31
C ASP A 118 19.67 7.40 10.94
N MET A 119 18.49 8.04 10.95
CA MET A 119 17.78 8.44 9.74
C MET A 119 18.26 9.84 9.33
N ASN A 120 19.01 9.92 8.24
CA ASN A 120 19.37 11.22 7.65
C ASN A 120 18.27 11.70 6.68
N GLU A 121 18.31 12.97 6.31
CA GLU A 121 17.30 13.60 5.45
C GLU A 121 17.33 13.08 4.02
N SER A 122 18.50 12.65 3.53
CA SER A 122 18.63 12.07 2.19
C SER A 122 17.90 10.73 2.09
N ASN A 123 18.01 9.88 3.11
CA ASN A 123 17.27 8.62 3.20
C ASN A 123 15.78 8.88 3.30
N MET A 124 15.37 9.87 4.12
CA MET A 124 13.96 10.25 4.26
C MET A 124 13.38 10.73 2.92
N PHE A 125 14.11 11.55 2.15
CA PHE A 125 13.68 11.97 0.81
C PHE A 125 13.54 10.80 -0.17
N GLN A 126 14.48 9.85 -0.14
CA GLN A 126 14.38 8.64 -0.98
C GLN A 126 13.15 7.81 -0.60
N ILE A 127 12.89 7.62 0.69
CA ILE A 127 11.72 6.90 1.19
C ILE A 127 10.44 7.61 0.72
N THR A 128 10.29 8.90 0.95
CA THR A 128 9.08 9.66 0.55
C THR A 128 8.90 9.65 -0.97
N SER A 129 9.97 9.78 -1.75
CA SER A 129 9.92 9.69 -3.22
C SER A 129 9.39 8.34 -3.70
N ARG A 130 9.89 7.23 -3.15
CA ARG A 130 9.46 5.87 -3.51
C ARG A 130 8.05 5.57 -3.01
N MET A 131 7.69 6.03 -1.82
CA MET A 131 6.33 5.87 -1.30
C MET A 131 5.30 6.69 -2.09
N ASN A 132 5.66 7.89 -2.53
CA ASN A 132 4.82 8.67 -3.44
C ASN A 132 4.69 7.97 -4.80
N ARG A 133 5.74 7.30 -5.30
CA ARG A 133 5.62 6.45 -6.50
C ARG A 133 4.62 5.31 -6.30
N VAL A 134 4.64 4.62 -5.16
CA VAL A 134 3.64 3.60 -4.83
C VAL A 134 2.22 4.19 -4.82
N VAL A 135 2.04 5.38 -4.23
CA VAL A 135 0.76 6.12 -4.26
C VAL A 135 0.28 6.38 -5.69
N LEU A 136 1.16 6.85 -6.58
CA LEU A 136 0.80 7.11 -7.98
C LEU A 136 0.47 5.83 -8.75
N ILE A 137 1.20 4.74 -8.52
CA ILE A 137 0.88 3.43 -9.11
C ILE A 137 -0.51 2.98 -8.63
N LEU A 138 -0.80 3.06 -7.33
CA LEU A 138 -2.10 2.66 -6.79
C LEU A 138 -3.27 3.51 -7.31
N LYS A 139 -3.04 4.78 -7.65
CA LYS A 139 -4.04 5.62 -8.34
C LYS A 139 -4.31 5.11 -9.75
N LEU A 140 -3.26 4.82 -10.52
CA LEU A 140 -3.41 4.22 -11.86
C LEU A 140 -4.16 2.88 -11.81
N LEU A 141 -3.86 2.04 -10.80
CA LEU A 141 -4.54 0.76 -10.59
C LEU A 141 -6.04 0.89 -10.32
N GLN A 142 -6.51 2.03 -9.79
CA GLN A 142 -7.94 2.29 -9.60
C GLN A 142 -8.63 2.60 -10.92
N GLU A 143 -8.02 3.47 -11.73
CA GLU A 143 -8.53 3.85 -13.05
C GLU A 143 -8.54 2.65 -14.01
N GLN A 144 -7.58 1.74 -13.87
CA GLN A 144 -7.50 0.53 -14.69
C GLN A 144 -8.73 -0.40 -14.56
N VAL A 145 -9.51 -0.32 -13.46
CA VAL A 145 -10.75 -1.10 -13.32
C VAL A 145 -11.77 -0.72 -14.41
N GLU A 146 -11.83 0.56 -14.78
CA GLU A 146 -12.79 1.08 -15.77
C GLU A 146 -12.56 0.47 -17.16
N ILE A 147 -11.31 0.11 -17.48
CA ILE A 147 -10.98 -0.59 -18.74
C ILE A 147 -11.67 -1.96 -18.77
N LEU A 148 -11.62 -2.72 -17.67
CA LEU A 148 -12.24 -4.04 -17.60
C LEU A 148 -13.78 -3.97 -17.52
N GLU A 149 -14.33 -2.86 -17.02
CA GLU A 149 -15.78 -2.61 -17.00
C GLU A 149 -16.39 -2.33 -18.38
N THR A 150 -15.57 -2.21 -19.42
CA THR A 150 -16.03 -2.16 -20.82
C THR A 150 -16.50 -3.52 -21.33
N MET A 151 -16.01 -4.63 -20.74
CA MET A 151 -16.49 -5.98 -21.01
C MET A 151 -17.90 -6.15 -20.45
N THR A 152 -18.81 -6.75 -21.23
CA THR A 152 -20.18 -6.98 -20.75
C THR A 152 -20.26 -8.23 -19.85
N PRO A 153 -21.22 -8.28 -18.90
CA PRO A 153 -21.44 -9.50 -18.12
C PRO A 153 -21.79 -10.73 -18.96
N LEU A 154 -22.45 -10.55 -20.12
CA LEU A 154 -22.78 -11.65 -21.03
C LEU A 154 -21.51 -12.23 -21.66
N ASP A 155 -20.64 -11.37 -22.20
CA ASP A 155 -19.36 -11.81 -22.78
C ASP A 155 -18.47 -12.47 -21.73
N PHE A 156 -18.49 -11.97 -20.49
CA PHE A 156 -17.79 -12.62 -19.39
C PHE A 156 -18.32 -14.03 -19.08
N MET A 157 -19.63 -14.28 -19.19
CA MET A 157 -20.20 -15.60 -18.95
C MET A 157 -19.71 -16.65 -19.95
N GLU A 158 -19.45 -16.25 -21.20
CA GLU A 158 -19.03 -17.18 -22.27
C GLU A 158 -17.69 -17.87 -21.95
N PHE A 159 -16.77 -17.21 -21.23
CA PHE A 159 -15.48 -17.82 -20.88
C PHE A 159 -15.27 -18.08 -19.39
N ARG A 160 -16.12 -17.55 -18.51
CA ARG A 160 -15.99 -17.72 -17.04
C ARG A 160 -15.92 -19.18 -16.60
N GLY A 161 -16.67 -20.06 -17.25
CA GLY A 161 -16.72 -21.49 -16.93
C GLY A 161 -15.35 -22.17 -17.01
N TYR A 162 -14.47 -21.66 -17.88
CA TYR A 162 -13.12 -22.21 -18.09
C TYR A 162 -12.08 -21.69 -17.10
N LEU A 163 -12.42 -20.65 -16.31
CA LEU A 163 -11.50 -20.08 -15.34
C LEU A 163 -11.46 -20.87 -14.03
N ALA A 164 -12.44 -21.73 -13.73
CA ALA A 164 -12.43 -22.50 -12.49
C ALA A 164 -11.30 -23.56 -12.49
N PRO A 165 -10.58 -23.76 -11.37
CA PRO A 165 -10.73 -23.15 -10.04
C PRO A 165 -9.94 -21.85 -9.84
N ALA A 166 -9.31 -21.30 -10.89
CA ALA A 166 -8.46 -20.12 -10.79
C ALA A 166 -9.23 -18.88 -10.31
N SER A 167 -8.57 -18.09 -9.47
CA SER A 167 -9.15 -16.88 -8.90
C SER A 167 -8.10 -15.89 -8.43
N GLY A 168 -8.47 -14.61 -8.32
CA GLY A 168 -7.62 -13.56 -7.73
C GLY A 168 -7.16 -13.84 -6.29
N PHE A 169 -7.80 -14.80 -5.58
CA PHE A 169 -7.26 -15.32 -4.32
C PHE A 169 -5.86 -15.91 -4.44
N GLN A 170 -5.49 -16.40 -5.62
CA GLN A 170 -4.19 -16.98 -5.96
C GLN A 170 -3.19 -15.92 -6.46
N SER A 171 -3.52 -14.62 -6.44
CA SER A 171 -2.53 -13.57 -6.70
C SER A 171 -1.50 -13.54 -5.56
N LEU A 172 -0.35 -14.15 -5.82
CA LEU A 172 0.77 -14.20 -4.88
C LEU A 172 1.24 -12.78 -4.52
N GLN A 173 1.45 -11.94 -5.53
CA GLN A 173 2.01 -10.60 -5.31
C GLN A 173 1.07 -9.71 -4.49
N PHE A 174 -0.25 -9.82 -4.69
CA PHE A 174 -1.21 -9.10 -3.86
C PHE A 174 -1.11 -9.49 -2.37
N ARG A 175 -0.93 -10.79 -2.07
CA ARG A 175 -0.69 -11.25 -0.69
C ARG A 175 0.66 -10.81 -0.14
N LEU A 176 1.70 -10.80 -0.96
CA LEU A 176 3.01 -10.28 -0.56
C LEU A 176 2.94 -8.78 -0.23
N ILE A 177 2.20 -7.97 -0.99
CA ILE A 177 1.98 -6.54 -0.68
C ILE A 177 1.28 -6.39 0.66
N GLU A 178 0.17 -7.10 0.89
CA GLU A 178 -0.55 -7.04 2.17
C GLU A 178 0.35 -7.43 3.36
N ASN A 179 1.13 -8.50 3.23
CA ASN A 179 2.05 -8.97 4.27
C ASN A 179 3.18 -7.98 4.52
N LYS A 180 3.84 -7.50 3.45
CA LYS A 180 4.96 -6.56 3.55
C LYS A 180 4.54 -5.21 4.12
N LEU A 181 3.30 -4.76 3.86
CA LEU A 181 2.75 -3.57 4.51
C LEU A 181 2.52 -3.83 6.01
N GLY A 182 1.86 -4.94 6.35
CA GLY A 182 1.64 -5.35 7.74
C GLY A 182 0.21 -5.78 8.08
N VAL A 183 -0.56 -6.29 7.12
CA VAL A 183 -1.90 -6.84 7.38
C VAL A 183 -1.74 -8.14 8.19
N LYS A 184 -2.16 -8.10 9.46
CA LYS A 184 -2.06 -9.27 10.35
C LYS A 184 -3.04 -10.37 9.99
N ASN A 185 -2.61 -11.62 10.15
CA ASN A 185 -3.42 -12.78 9.78
C ASN A 185 -4.70 -12.91 10.61
N GLU A 186 -4.67 -12.57 11.89
CA GLU A 186 -5.84 -12.57 12.78
C GLU A 186 -6.92 -11.52 12.39
N LEU A 187 -6.53 -10.49 11.62
CA LEU A 187 -7.45 -9.46 11.14
C LEU A 187 -8.12 -9.83 9.82
N ARG A 188 -7.56 -10.79 9.08
CA ARG A 188 -8.11 -11.24 7.80
C ARG A 188 -9.49 -11.87 8.03
N VAL A 189 -10.40 -11.64 7.09
CA VAL A 189 -11.70 -12.32 7.12
C VAL A 189 -11.49 -13.75 6.66
N ASN A 190 -11.82 -14.70 7.55
CA ASN A 190 -11.68 -16.13 7.27
C ASN A 190 -12.77 -16.58 6.30
N TYR A 191 -12.35 -17.10 5.15
CA TYR A 191 -13.21 -17.88 4.28
C TYR A 191 -13.04 -19.37 4.59
N GLY A 192 -14.12 -20.07 4.90
CA GLY A 192 -14.09 -21.52 5.20
C GLY A 192 -13.28 -21.92 6.45
N LYS A 193 -12.98 -20.99 7.38
CA LYS A 193 -12.07 -21.20 8.53
C LYS A 193 -10.65 -21.63 8.15
N GLN A 194 -10.22 -21.35 6.92
CA GLN A 194 -8.91 -21.75 6.42
C GLN A 194 -8.00 -20.54 6.22
N HIS A 195 -6.71 -20.75 6.48
CA HIS A 195 -5.67 -19.74 6.26
C HIS A 195 -5.56 -19.42 4.77
N TYR A 196 -5.34 -18.16 4.41
CA TYR A 196 -5.28 -17.73 2.99
C TYR A 196 -4.16 -18.43 2.20
N GLN A 197 -3.11 -18.91 2.88
CA GLN A 197 -2.04 -19.71 2.27
C GLN A 197 -2.54 -21.00 1.62
N LYS A 198 -3.64 -21.58 2.09
CA LYS A 198 -4.17 -22.84 1.53
C LYS A 198 -4.70 -22.72 0.10
N VAL A 199 -4.80 -21.49 -0.40
CA VAL A 199 -5.18 -21.22 -1.80
C VAL A 199 -4.00 -21.45 -2.76
N PHE A 200 -2.77 -21.53 -2.24
CA PHE A 200 -1.56 -21.77 -3.03
C PHE A 200 -1.15 -23.24 -2.91
N GLU A 201 -0.95 -23.90 -4.05
CA GLU A 201 -0.44 -25.28 -4.13
C GLU A 201 1.06 -25.33 -4.47
N ASP A 202 1.58 -24.28 -5.14
CA ASP A 202 2.99 -24.17 -5.52
C ASP A 202 3.89 -23.99 -4.27
N PRO A 203 4.85 -24.90 -4.03
CA PRO A 203 5.77 -24.78 -2.90
C PRO A 203 6.59 -23.48 -2.91
N SER A 204 6.96 -22.96 -4.09
CA SER A 204 7.72 -21.71 -4.18
C SER A 204 6.90 -20.50 -3.75
N ALA A 205 5.63 -20.43 -4.16
CA ALA A 205 4.69 -19.40 -3.71
C ALA A 205 4.48 -19.46 -2.19
N ILE A 206 4.26 -20.66 -1.63
CA ILE A 206 4.09 -20.85 -0.18
C ILE A 206 5.34 -20.37 0.58
N GLN A 207 6.53 -20.74 0.10
CA GLN A 207 7.79 -20.30 0.70
C GLN A 207 7.91 -18.78 0.73
N LYS A 208 7.65 -18.10 -0.40
CA LYS A 208 7.69 -16.63 -0.48
C LYS A 208 6.72 -15.96 0.49
N ILE A 209 5.53 -16.54 0.67
CA ILE A 209 4.54 -16.03 1.63
C ILE A 209 5.08 -16.19 3.07
N GLN A 210 5.62 -17.37 3.41
CA GLN A 210 6.18 -17.62 4.73
C GLN A 210 7.39 -16.75 5.04
N GLU A 211 8.22 -16.46 4.05
CA GLU A 211 9.33 -15.51 4.16
C GLU A 211 8.79 -14.09 4.42
N ALA A 212 7.81 -13.64 3.64
CA ALA A 212 7.20 -12.33 3.81
C ALA A 212 6.48 -12.14 5.17
N GLU A 213 5.94 -13.21 5.77
CA GLU A 213 5.34 -13.17 7.11
C GLU A 213 6.38 -13.12 8.24
N LYS A 214 7.59 -13.62 8.01
CA LYS A 214 8.70 -13.61 8.99
C LYS A 214 9.52 -12.32 8.92
N GLU A 215 9.62 -11.73 7.75
CA GLU A 215 10.29 -10.45 7.56
C GLU A 215 9.64 -9.33 8.37
N LEU A 216 10.44 -8.31 8.71
CA LEU A 216 9.90 -7.08 9.26
C LEU A 216 8.98 -6.41 8.23
N THR A 217 7.78 -6.09 8.69
CA THR A 217 6.76 -5.37 7.93
C THR A 217 7.07 -3.88 7.92
N LEU A 218 6.51 -3.16 6.95
CA LEU A 218 6.61 -1.71 6.89
C LEU A 218 6.03 -1.08 8.16
N LEU A 219 4.89 -1.57 8.66
CA LEU A 219 4.30 -1.12 9.92
C LEU A 219 5.29 -1.19 11.08
N GLN A 220 5.99 -2.33 11.25
CA GLN A 220 6.97 -2.50 12.33
C GLN A 220 8.20 -1.61 12.17
N LEU A 221 8.66 -1.39 10.93
CA LEU A 221 9.79 -0.49 10.67
C LEU A 221 9.42 0.97 10.95
N ILE A 222 8.21 1.39 10.55
CA ILE A 222 7.66 2.71 10.85
C ILE A 222 7.44 2.88 12.35
N GLU A 223 6.90 1.87 13.04
CA GLU A 223 6.75 1.87 14.50
C GLU A 223 8.09 2.12 15.19
N ARG A 224 9.12 1.32 14.89
CA ARG A 224 10.46 1.50 15.44
C ARG A 224 11.01 2.89 15.17
N TRP A 225 10.83 3.41 13.95
CA TRP A 225 11.28 4.75 13.58
C TRP A 225 10.55 5.84 14.39
N LEU A 226 9.23 5.74 14.54
CA LEU A 226 8.42 6.66 15.33
C LEU A 226 8.80 6.66 16.81
N GLU A 227 9.18 5.51 17.38
CA GLU A 227 9.63 5.41 18.77
C GLU A 227 10.90 6.23 19.05
N ARG A 228 11.70 6.50 18.01
CA ARG A 228 12.93 7.30 18.06
C ARG A 228 12.72 8.78 17.72
N THR A 229 11.47 9.23 17.60
CA THR A 229 11.16 10.62 17.26
C THR A 229 11.81 11.57 18.28
N PRO A 230 12.60 12.56 17.86
CA PRO A 230 13.25 13.48 18.78
C PRO A 230 12.22 14.31 19.53
N GLY A 231 12.40 14.47 20.84
CA GLY A 231 11.56 15.26 21.74
C GLY A 231 10.65 14.43 22.65
N LEU A 232 10.65 13.10 22.48
CA LEU A 232 9.98 12.16 23.38
C LEU A 232 10.78 11.87 24.66
N GLU A 233 12.04 12.29 24.73
CA GLU A 233 12.94 11.96 25.83
C GLU A 233 12.48 12.65 27.14
N PRO A 234 12.33 11.92 28.27
CA PRO A 234 11.87 12.50 29.54
C PRO A 234 12.79 13.57 30.11
N HIS A 235 14.10 13.41 29.91
CA HIS A 235 15.13 14.38 30.34
C HIS A 235 15.47 15.41 29.26
N GLY A 236 14.69 15.44 28.16
CA GLY A 236 14.84 16.36 27.04
C GLY A 236 13.67 17.33 26.96
N PHE A 237 13.03 17.40 25.77
CA PHE A 237 11.84 18.21 25.59
C PHE A 237 10.62 17.64 26.34
N ASN A 238 10.56 16.33 26.59
CA ASN A 238 9.46 15.67 27.28
C ASN A 238 8.08 16.09 26.74
N PHE A 239 7.92 15.93 25.42
CA PHE A 239 6.69 16.29 24.69
C PHE A 239 5.44 15.73 25.36
N TRP A 240 5.50 14.48 25.84
CA TRP A 240 4.31 13.76 26.31
C TRP A 240 3.71 14.36 27.58
N GLU A 241 4.54 14.69 28.56
CA GLU A 241 4.05 15.30 29.81
C GLU A 241 3.51 16.71 29.55
N GLN A 242 4.18 17.49 28.71
CA GLN A 242 3.69 18.81 28.31
C GLN A 242 2.32 18.70 27.61
N TYR A 243 2.19 17.76 26.68
CA TYR A 243 0.94 17.52 25.96
C TYR A 243 -0.20 17.08 26.89
N GLN A 244 0.07 16.17 27.85
CA GLN A 244 -0.89 15.77 28.88
C GLN A 244 -1.36 16.96 29.72
N ASN A 245 -0.42 17.81 30.16
CA ASN A 245 -0.72 18.99 30.95
C ASN A 245 -1.60 19.98 30.18
N VAL A 246 -1.32 20.21 28.90
CA VAL A 246 -2.15 21.11 28.09
C VAL A 246 -3.55 20.53 27.85
N VAL A 247 -3.66 19.25 27.49
CA VAL A 247 -4.97 18.61 27.31
C VAL A 247 -5.79 18.68 28.59
N LYS A 248 -5.17 18.42 29.75
CA LYS A 248 -5.84 18.54 31.05
C LYS A 248 -6.37 19.95 31.27
N ARG A 249 -5.54 20.99 31.12
CA ARG A 249 -5.96 22.39 31.29
C ARG A 249 -7.06 22.78 30.31
N MET A 250 -6.96 22.37 29.05
CA MET A 250 -7.97 22.61 28.03
C MET A 250 -9.32 22.02 28.45
N LEU A 251 -9.35 20.75 28.87
CA LEU A 251 -10.59 20.09 29.28
C LEU A 251 -11.14 20.66 30.58
N ASP A 252 -10.28 21.02 31.54
CA ASP A 252 -10.67 21.69 32.80
C ASP A 252 -11.29 23.07 32.52
N GLN A 253 -10.72 23.83 31.60
CA GLN A 253 -11.25 25.13 31.18
C GLN A 253 -12.60 24.98 30.46
N MET A 254 -12.70 24.06 29.49
CA MET A 254 -13.97 23.75 28.82
C MET A 254 -15.07 23.34 29.79
N GLU A 255 -14.74 22.54 30.81
CA GLU A 255 -15.69 22.12 31.84
C GLU A 255 -16.13 23.31 32.71
N LYS A 256 -15.20 24.19 33.07
CA LYS A 256 -15.48 25.40 33.85
C LYS A 256 -16.41 26.34 33.09
N ASP A 257 -16.13 26.59 31.83
CA ASP A 257 -16.93 27.48 30.97
C ASP A 257 -18.33 26.89 30.75
N ALA A 258 -18.42 25.59 30.49
CA ALA A 258 -19.71 24.91 30.35
C ALA A 258 -20.55 24.93 31.63
N LYS A 259 -19.93 24.84 32.82
CA LYS A 259 -20.62 25.02 34.11
C LYS A 259 -21.08 26.46 34.31
N ALA A 260 -20.27 27.45 33.94
CA ALA A 260 -20.64 28.86 34.04
C ALA A 260 -21.85 29.20 33.15
N ASP A 261 -21.91 28.61 31.96
CA ASP A 261 -22.98 28.80 30.99
C ASP A 261 -24.20 27.88 31.22
N ASN A 262 -24.18 27.01 32.25
CA ASN A 262 -25.18 25.96 32.50
C ASN A 262 -25.49 25.10 31.26
N ASN A 263 -24.47 24.72 30.50
CA ASN A 263 -24.60 23.97 29.25
C ASN A 263 -24.29 22.47 29.44
N ASP A 264 -25.31 21.71 29.83
CA ASP A 264 -25.21 20.26 30.09
C ASP A 264 -24.74 19.45 28.86
N THR A 265 -25.05 19.92 27.65
CA THR A 265 -24.62 19.26 26.41
C THR A 265 -23.10 19.32 26.26
N VAL A 266 -22.51 20.49 26.52
CA VAL A 266 -21.06 20.68 26.47
C VAL A 266 -20.38 19.90 27.60
N LEU A 267 -20.96 19.86 28.80
CA LEU A 267 -20.43 19.05 29.91
C LEU A 267 -20.34 17.56 29.56
N SER A 268 -21.39 16.99 28.96
CA SER A 268 -21.37 15.61 28.48
C SER A 268 -20.30 15.38 27.39
N SER A 269 -20.15 16.34 26.48
CA SER A 269 -19.13 16.30 25.42
C SER A 269 -17.70 16.32 25.99
N VAL A 270 -17.44 17.16 26.99
CA VAL A 270 -16.14 17.23 27.69
C VAL A 270 -15.84 15.90 28.42
N ALA A 271 -16.83 15.31 29.09
CA ALA A 271 -16.66 14.01 29.74
C ALA A 271 -16.26 12.90 28.74
N LYS A 272 -16.93 12.84 27.59
CA LYS A 272 -16.57 11.90 26.49
C LYS A 272 -15.19 12.17 25.92
N LYS A 273 -14.80 13.44 25.76
CA LYS A 273 -13.44 13.82 25.33
C LYS A 273 -12.39 13.35 26.33
N ARG A 274 -12.61 13.55 27.64
CA ARG A 274 -11.71 13.04 28.70
C ARG A 274 -11.53 11.53 28.59
N GLU A 275 -12.63 10.77 28.50
CA GLU A 275 -12.55 9.31 28.34
C GLU A 275 -11.78 8.91 27.07
N THR A 276 -12.00 9.63 25.97
CA THR A 276 -11.28 9.41 24.71
C THR A 276 -9.77 9.65 24.89
N PHE A 277 -9.37 10.78 25.47
CA PHE A 277 -7.96 11.09 25.75
C PHE A 277 -7.32 10.12 26.75
N ASP A 278 -8.08 9.61 27.72
CA ASP A 278 -7.58 8.59 28.64
C ASP A 278 -7.13 7.33 27.90
N THR A 279 -7.81 6.94 26.81
CA THR A 279 -7.37 5.80 25.99
C THR A 279 -6.02 6.05 25.28
N LEU A 280 -5.61 7.30 25.15
CA LEU A 280 -4.31 7.70 24.61
C LEU A 280 -3.25 7.79 25.70
N PHE A 281 -3.58 8.35 26.87
CA PHE A 281 -2.63 8.59 27.95
C PHE A 281 -2.35 7.38 28.83
N ASP A 282 -3.36 6.53 29.06
CA ASP A 282 -3.22 5.30 29.84
C ASP A 282 -2.67 4.18 28.95
N VAL A 283 -1.43 3.75 29.27
CA VAL A 283 -0.74 2.69 28.54
C VAL A 283 -1.49 1.34 28.60
N ASN A 284 -2.20 1.05 29.69
CA ASN A 284 -2.95 -0.21 29.82
C ASN A 284 -4.19 -0.19 28.94
N LYS A 285 -4.93 0.93 28.92
CA LYS A 285 -6.07 1.10 28.00
C LYS A 285 -5.61 1.06 26.54
N HIS A 286 -4.48 1.70 26.23
CA HIS A 286 -3.87 1.63 24.90
C HIS A 286 -3.52 0.19 24.50
N ASN A 287 -2.84 -0.56 25.38
CA ASN A 287 -2.44 -1.94 25.12
C ASN A 287 -3.66 -2.88 24.98
N ALA A 288 -4.75 -2.61 25.70
CA ALA A 288 -6.01 -3.34 25.54
C ALA A 288 -6.68 -3.09 24.17
N LEU A 289 -6.49 -1.92 23.56
CA LEU A 289 -6.93 -1.65 22.19
C LEU A 289 -6.01 -2.31 21.15
N LEU A 290 -4.70 -2.34 21.43
CA LEU A 290 -3.72 -3.03 20.60
C LEU A 290 -4.00 -4.54 20.53
N SER A 291 -4.28 -5.19 21.67
CA SER A 291 -4.54 -6.64 21.74
C SER A 291 -5.83 -7.06 21.02
N ARG A 292 -6.82 -6.17 20.96
CA ARG A 292 -8.08 -6.39 20.23
C ARG A 292 -7.96 -6.06 18.74
N GLY A 293 -6.84 -5.51 18.28
CA GLY A 293 -6.69 -5.06 16.90
C GLY A 293 -7.54 -3.83 16.58
N GLU A 294 -7.80 -2.98 17.57
CA GLU A 294 -8.39 -1.64 17.39
C GLU A 294 -7.31 -0.55 17.24
N ARG A 295 -6.07 -0.86 17.67
CA ARG A 295 -4.85 -0.10 17.36
C ARG A 295 -3.78 -1.00 16.72
N ARG A 296 -2.74 -0.42 16.15
CA ARG A 296 -1.65 -1.10 15.42
C ARG A 296 -0.28 -0.72 15.95
N LEU A 297 -0.07 0.56 16.27
CA LEU A 297 1.17 1.15 16.76
C LEU A 297 1.31 1.01 18.27
N SER A 298 2.55 0.80 18.73
CA SER A 298 2.94 0.87 20.12
C SER A 298 2.61 2.23 20.74
N HIS A 299 2.50 2.27 22.08
CA HIS A 299 2.22 3.52 22.79
C HIS A 299 3.29 4.57 22.51
N GLN A 300 4.55 4.17 22.43
CA GLN A 300 5.66 5.08 22.18
C GLN A 300 5.67 5.58 20.73
N ALA A 301 5.36 4.73 19.75
CA ALA A 301 5.19 5.15 18.36
C ALA A 301 4.03 6.13 18.18
N MET A 302 2.92 5.95 18.92
CA MET A 302 1.80 6.89 18.95
C MET A 302 2.22 8.29 19.43
N LYS A 303 3.10 8.38 20.43
CA LYS A 303 3.65 9.66 20.90
C LYS A 303 4.48 10.34 19.81
N GLY A 304 5.33 9.56 19.12
CA GLY A 304 6.15 10.05 18.02
C GLY A 304 5.33 10.57 16.85
N ALA A 305 4.29 9.82 16.46
CA ALA A 305 3.35 10.26 15.44
C ALA A 305 2.64 11.56 15.86
N MET A 306 2.19 11.66 17.11
CA MET A 306 1.55 12.89 17.61
C MET A 306 2.50 14.08 17.54
N MET A 307 3.75 13.88 17.94
CA MET A 307 4.77 14.91 17.88
C MET A 307 4.99 15.40 16.44
N ILE A 308 5.12 14.50 15.47
CA ILE A 308 5.25 14.88 14.05
C ILE A 308 4.01 15.64 13.58
N PHE A 309 2.80 15.21 13.95
CA PHE A 309 1.55 15.87 13.53
C PHE A 309 1.43 17.31 14.05
N LEU A 310 1.74 17.52 15.33
CA LEU A 310 1.62 18.84 15.97
C LEU A 310 2.72 19.81 15.54
N TYR A 311 3.93 19.32 15.25
CA TYR A 311 5.07 20.14 14.86
C TYR A 311 5.47 19.97 13.38
N ARG A 312 4.55 19.55 12.51
CA ARG A 312 4.80 19.31 11.07
C ARG A 312 5.37 20.51 10.30
N ASP A 313 5.13 21.72 10.81
CA ASP A 313 5.60 22.96 10.20
C ASP A 313 7.10 23.20 10.47
N GLN A 314 7.74 22.38 11.32
CA GLN A 314 9.19 22.40 11.55
C GLN A 314 9.95 21.71 10.40
N PRO A 315 11.09 22.26 9.93
CA PRO A 315 11.82 21.73 8.78
C PRO A 315 12.14 20.23 8.86
N ARG A 316 12.65 19.75 10.00
CA ARG A 316 12.97 18.33 10.19
C ARG A 316 11.76 17.41 10.26
N PHE A 317 10.55 17.94 10.51
CA PHE A 317 9.32 17.16 10.55
C PHE A 317 8.46 17.26 9.29
N HIS A 318 8.80 18.14 8.34
CA HIS A 318 8.07 18.26 7.08
C HIS A 318 8.06 16.93 6.29
N GLN A 319 9.24 16.34 6.05
CA GLN A 319 9.36 15.07 5.32
C GLN A 319 8.77 13.88 6.11
N PRO A 320 9.03 13.74 7.43
CA PRO A 320 8.32 12.77 8.27
C PRO A 320 6.79 12.87 8.19
N TYR A 321 6.23 14.07 8.26
CA TYR A 321 4.79 14.27 8.14
C TYR A 321 4.27 13.87 6.75
N TYR A 322 5.03 14.20 5.69
CA TYR A 322 4.69 13.78 4.33
C TYR A 322 4.72 12.25 4.19
N LEU A 323 5.70 11.57 4.79
CA LEU A 323 5.73 10.11 4.84
C LEU A 323 4.46 9.55 5.52
N LEU A 324 4.09 10.05 6.70
CA LEU A 324 2.87 9.61 7.39
C LEU A 324 1.60 9.84 6.55
N THR A 325 1.57 10.93 5.77
CA THR A 325 0.49 11.21 4.83
C THR A 325 0.45 10.18 3.70
N LEU A 326 1.60 9.86 3.09
CA LEU A 326 1.70 8.85 2.03
C LEU A 326 1.28 7.45 2.51
N LEU A 327 1.56 7.10 3.77
CA LEU A 327 1.11 5.83 4.37
C LEU A 327 -0.42 5.76 4.49
N MET A 328 -1.07 6.85 4.90
CA MET A 328 -2.54 6.95 4.89
C MET A 328 -3.11 6.93 3.46
N ASP A 329 -2.43 7.55 2.51
CA ASP A 329 -2.83 7.51 1.10
C ASP A 329 -2.79 6.08 0.56
N ILE A 330 -1.74 5.30 0.85
CA ILE A 330 -1.64 3.89 0.44
C ILE A 330 -2.80 3.06 0.98
N ASP A 331 -3.12 3.16 2.28
CA ASP A 331 -4.25 2.44 2.88
C ASP A 331 -5.60 2.84 2.25
N SER A 332 -5.80 4.14 2.03
CA SER A 332 -7.00 4.65 1.37
C SER A 332 -7.12 4.15 -0.07
N LEU A 333 -6.01 4.15 -0.81
CA LEU A 333 -5.99 3.73 -2.21
C LEU A 333 -6.16 2.20 -2.35
N LEU A 334 -5.62 1.40 -1.44
CA LEU A 334 -5.89 -0.04 -1.41
C LEU A 334 -7.35 -0.33 -1.08
N THR A 335 -7.94 0.42 -0.15
CA THR A 335 -9.37 0.28 0.19
C THR A 335 -10.26 0.67 -0.98
N LYS A 336 -9.93 1.77 -1.69
CA LYS A 336 -10.63 2.19 -2.91
C LYS A 336 -10.49 1.16 -4.04
N TRP A 337 -9.30 0.61 -4.24
CA TRP A 337 -9.10 -0.46 -5.23
C TRP A 337 -9.97 -1.68 -4.91
N ARG A 338 -10.04 -2.12 -3.65
CA ARG A 338 -10.96 -3.20 -3.23
C ARG A 338 -12.41 -2.84 -3.48
N TYR A 339 -12.80 -1.59 -3.23
CA TYR A 339 -14.16 -1.12 -3.44
C TYR A 339 -14.54 -1.15 -4.93
N ASN A 340 -13.70 -0.59 -5.80
CA ASN A 340 -13.91 -0.61 -7.25
C ASN A 340 -13.99 -2.06 -7.77
N HIS A 341 -13.09 -2.93 -7.30
CA HIS A 341 -13.14 -4.36 -7.61
C HIS A 341 -14.46 -5.01 -7.13
N VAL A 342 -14.96 -4.67 -5.94
CA VAL A 342 -16.27 -5.16 -5.44
C VAL A 342 -17.41 -4.71 -6.36
N GLN A 343 -17.43 -3.44 -6.78
CA GLN A 343 -18.47 -2.92 -7.67
C GLN A 343 -18.43 -3.60 -9.04
N MET A 344 -17.25 -3.72 -9.65
CA MET A 344 -17.04 -4.44 -10.89
C MET A 344 -17.51 -5.89 -10.78
N VAL A 345 -17.12 -6.61 -9.72
CA VAL A 345 -17.57 -8.00 -9.50
C VAL A 345 -19.09 -8.08 -9.36
N GLN A 346 -19.71 -7.16 -8.63
CA GLN A 346 -21.17 -7.12 -8.52
C GLN A 346 -21.85 -6.91 -9.87
N ARG A 347 -21.27 -6.08 -10.76
CA ARG A 347 -21.76 -5.90 -12.13
C ARG A 347 -21.57 -7.15 -12.99
N MET A 348 -20.44 -7.85 -12.85
CA MET A 348 -20.09 -9.02 -13.66
C MET A 348 -20.84 -10.31 -13.27
N ILE A 349 -21.05 -10.56 -11.97
CA ILE A 349 -21.64 -11.84 -11.49
C ILE A 349 -22.80 -11.66 -10.51
N GLY A 350 -23.21 -10.42 -10.22
CA GLY A 350 -24.23 -10.14 -9.22
C GLY A 350 -23.79 -10.44 -7.77
N SER A 351 -24.76 -10.51 -6.87
CA SER A 351 -24.51 -10.67 -5.42
C SER A 351 -24.65 -12.10 -4.91
N GLN A 352 -25.16 -13.02 -5.74
CA GLN A 352 -25.53 -14.38 -5.34
C GLN A 352 -24.72 -15.49 -6.01
N GLN A 353 -24.00 -15.20 -7.10
CA GLN A 353 -23.12 -16.18 -7.70
C GLN A 353 -21.85 -16.35 -6.86
N PHE A 354 -21.48 -17.61 -6.62
CA PHE A 354 -20.20 -17.95 -6.00
C PHE A 354 -19.05 -17.57 -6.92
N GLY A 355 -17.94 -17.09 -6.34
CA GLY A 355 -16.71 -16.85 -7.10
C GLY A 355 -16.09 -18.18 -7.58
N THR A 356 -15.33 -18.15 -8.67
CA THR A 356 -14.63 -19.33 -9.21
C THR A 356 -13.63 -19.94 -8.21
N GLY A 357 -13.06 -19.11 -7.33
CA GLY A 357 -12.20 -19.54 -6.22
C GLY A 357 -12.97 -20.09 -5.00
N GLY A 358 -14.24 -20.45 -5.16
CA GLY A 358 -15.06 -21.08 -4.15
C GLY A 358 -15.61 -20.15 -3.07
N SER A 359 -15.36 -18.83 -3.11
CA SER A 359 -15.88 -17.84 -2.14
C SER A 359 -17.36 -17.52 -2.35
N SER A 360 -18.01 -16.88 -1.35
CA SER A 360 -19.33 -16.24 -1.52
C SER A 360 -19.31 -15.03 -2.49
N GLY A 361 -18.20 -14.83 -3.22
CA GLY A 361 -18.03 -13.83 -4.25
C GLY A 361 -18.10 -12.42 -3.67
N TYR A 362 -19.13 -11.69 -4.08
CA TYR A 362 -19.40 -10.31 -3.68
C TYR A 362 -19.39 -10.11 -2.14
N GLN A 363 -20.01 -11.00 -1.37
CA GLN A 363 -20.13 -10.81 0.09
C GLN A 363 -18.78 -10.90 0.80
N TYR A 364 -17.93 -11.86 0.40
CA TYR A 364 -16.57 -11.93 0.91
C TYR A 364 -15.80 -10.67 0.55
N LEU A 365 -15.79 -10.26 -0.72
CA LEU A 365 -15.02 -9.09 -1.15
C LEU A 365 -15.47 -7.82 -0.42
N ARG A 366 -16.78 -7.64 -0.23
CA ARG A 366 -17.36 -6.53 0.56
C ARG A 366 -16.88 -6.54 2.01
N SER A 367 -16.72 -7.71 2.63
CA SER A 367 -16.18 -7.82 4.00
C SER A 367 -14.71 -7.36 4.12
N THR A 368 -13.96 -7.34 3.01
CA THR A 368 -12.58 -6.84 2.98
C THR A 368 -12.47 -5.31 2.97
N LEU A 369 -13.58 -4.59 2.83
CA LEU A 369 -13.67 -3.11 2.88
C LEU A 369 -13.64 -2.54 4.30
N SER A 370 -13.19 -3.34 5.27
CA SER A 370 -13.17 -3.01 6.68
C SER A 370 -11.80 -2.45 7.11
N ASP A 371 -11.79 -1.62 8.15
CA ASP A 371 -10.59 -1.14 8.85
C ASP A 371 -9.67 -2.25 9.38
N ARG A 372 -10.16 -3.51 9.40
CA ARG A 372 -9.32 -4.69 9.66
C ARG A 372 -8.14 -4.81 8.67
N TYR A 373 -8.31 -4.33 7.44
CA TYR A 373 -7.27 -4.35 6.40
C TYR A 373 -6.46 -3.05 6.32
N LYS A 374 -6.81 -2.00 7.09
CA LYS A 374 -6.00 -0.77 7.19
C LYS A 374 -4.82 -1.00 8.12
N VAL A 375 -3.62 -0.86 7.57
CA VAL A 375 -2.37 -1.14 8.29
C VAL A 375 -1.99 0.03 9.21
N PHE A 376 -2.15 1.25 8.74
CA PHE A 376 -1.85 2.50 9.43
C PHE A 376 -3.11 3.17 9.98
N LEU A 377 -4.06 2.35 10.45
CA LEU A 377 -5.35 2.78 11.04
C LEU A 377 -5.19 3.90 12.07
N ASP A 378 -4.16 3.80 12.92
CA ASP A 378 -3.91 4.77 13.98
C ASP A 378 -3.63 6.18 13.44
N LEU A 379 -2.95 6.29 12.29
CA LEU A 379 -2.64 7.59 11.68
C LEU A 379 -3.91 8.37 11.30
N PHE A 380 -4.94 7.67 10.81
CA PHE A 380 -6.25 8.27 10.55
C PHE A 380 -6.92 8.72 11.85
N ASN A 381 -6.84 7.88 12.90
CA ASN A 381 -7.47 8.16 14.18
C ASN A 381 -6.76 9.23 15.01
N MET A 382 -5.55 9.67 14.60
CA MET A 382 -4.82 10.78 15.24
C MET A 382 -5.63 12.07 15.28
N SER A 383 -6.48 12.32 14.28
CA SER A 383 -7.33 13.52 14.22
C SER A 383 -8.25 13.65 15.43
N THR A 384 -8.62 12.52 16.06
CA THR A 384 -9.43 12.47 17.29
C THR A 384 -8.77 13.20 18.46
N PHE A 385 -7.43 13.24 18.48
CA PHE A 385 -6.65 13.73 19.60
C PHE A 385 -6.02 15.10 19.30
N LEU A 386 -6.32 15.75 18.17
CA LEU A 386 -5.76 17.06 17.89
C LEU A 386 -6.31 18.12 18.85
N ILE A 387 -5.44 19.04 19.24
CA ILE A 387 -5.76 20.22 20.04
C ILE A 387 -5.62 21.48 19.18
N PRO A 388 -6.27 22.60 19.55
CA PRO A 388 -6.08 23.87 18.85
C PRO A 388 -4.62 24.29 18.80
N ARG A 389 -4.21 24.94 17.70
CA ARG A 389 -2.80 25.32 17.46
C ARG A 389 -2.21 26.17 18.58
N SER A 390 -3.02 27.05 19.17
CA SER A 390 -2.62 27.94 20.27
C SER A 390 -2.32 27.19 21.58
N CYS A 391 -2.78 25.95 21.70
CA CYS A 391 -2.53 25.06 22.84
C CYS A 391 -1.32 24.14 22.62
N ILE A 392 -0.72 24.12 21.42
CA ILE A 392 0.44 23.25 21.19
C ILE A 392 1.60 23.77 22.05
N PRO A 393 2.28 22.92 22.84
CA PRO A 393 3.39 23.36 23.67
C PRO A 393 4.46 24.08 22.86
N GLU A 394 4.97 25.20 23.36
CA GLU A 394 6.02 25.93 22.65
C GLU A 394 7.34 25.14 22.68
N LEU A 395 8.04 25.14 21.55
CA LEU A 395 9.35 24.50 21.48
C LEU A 395 10.37 25.32 22.28
N THR A 396 11.14 24.65 23.13
CA THR A 396 12.30 25.30 23.78
C THR A 396 13.31 25.72 22.72
N THR A 397 14.14 26.72 22.99
CA THR A 397 15.19 27.18 22.05
C THR A 397 16.09 26.03 21.58
N THR A 398 16.44 25.11 22.49
CA THR A 398 17.23 23.92 22.17
C THR A 398 16.48 22.97 21.23
N MET A 399 15.19 22.73 21.48
CA MET A 399 14.38 21.85 20.64
C MET A 399 14.09 22.47 19.27
N SER A 400 13.80 23.77 19.23
CA SER A 400 13.62 24.53 17.99
C SER A 400 14.88 24.46 17.12
N ARG A 401 16.08 24.64 17.71
CA ARG A 401 17.35 24.42 16.99
C ARG A 401 17.51 22.99 16.51
N LYS A 402 17.26 22.00 17.39
CA LYS A 402 17.32 20.57 17.03
C LYS A 402 16.38 20.23 15.87
N LEU A 403 15.21 20.87 15.76
CA LEU A 403 14.24 20.67 14.67
C LEU A 403 14.46 21.59 13.47
N SER A 404 15.34 22.57 13.60
CA SER A 404 15.82 23.40 12.50
C SER A 404 16.97 22.72 11.76
N MET A 405 17.22 23.15 10.53
CA MET A 405 18.35 22.69 9.70
C MET A 405 19.68 23.35 10.10
N HIS A 406 19.71 24.14 11.19
CA HIS A 406 20.87 24.92 11.60
C HIS A 406 21.52 24.34 12.85
N ASP A 407 22.46 23.41 12.63
CA ASP A 407 23.57 23.21 13.55
C ASP A 407 24.56 24.36 13.37
N ARG A 408 24.30 25.52 14.00
CA ARG A 408 25.42 26.41 14.32
C ARG A 408 25.97 25.96 15.66
N GLU A 409 27.19 25.42 15.64
CA GLU A 409 28.01 25.30 16.85
C GLU A 409 27.98 26.64 17.60
N PRO A 410 27.96 26.63 18.95
CA PRO A 410 28.03 27.86 19.70
C PRO A 410 29.35 28.55 19.38
N SER A 411 29.30 29.67 18.65
CA SER A 411 30.37 30.65 18.70
C SER A 411 30.55 31.01 20.18
N VAL A 412 31.76 30.79 20.68
CA VAL A 412 32.21 31.14 22.02
C VAL A 412 32.04 32.64 22.22
N ASP A 413 30.83 33.07 22.60
CA ASP A 413 30.51 34.38 23.18
C ASP A 413 29.00 34.43 23.45
N ARG A 414 28.59 33.73 24.51
CA ARG A 414 27.46 34.06 25.42
C ARG A 414 27.36 32.99 26.51
N ALA A 415 28.43 32.88 27.30
CA ALA A 415 28.34 32.33 28.66
C ALA A 415 27.71 33.40 29.58
N ALA A 416 26.45 33.76 29.32
CA ALA A 416 25.65 34.63 30.17
C ALA A 416 24.19 34.60 29.70
N GLU A 417 23.48 33.51 30.01
CA GLU A 417 22.03 33.48 30.32
C GLU A 417 21.59 32.01 30.43
N ALA A 418 22.09 31.33 31.46
CA ALA A 418 21.35 30.22 32.06
C ALA A 418 20.24 30.83 32.93
N ALA A 419 19.26 31.48 32.30
CA ALA A 419 18.01 31.81 32.94
C ALA A 419 17.06 30.64 32.71
N ALA A 420 16.45 30.12 33.77
CA ALA A 420 15.36 29.19 33.70
C ALA A 420 14.27 29.79 32.78
N VAL A 421 14.21 29.32 31.53
CA VAL A 421 13.16 29.73 30.59
C VAL A 421 11.91 29.02 31.06
N ALA A 422 11.11 29.73 31.85
CA ALA A 422 9.76 29.34 32.19
C ALA A 422 9.03 29.01 30.89
N ILE A 423 8.40 27.83 30.84
CA ILE A 423 7.44 27.49 29.80
C ILE A 423 6.36 28.57 29.87
N THR A 424 6.31 29.43 28.86
CA THR A 424 5.25 30.42 28.70
C THR A 424 3.93 29.67 28.58
N ASP A 425 2.96 30.03 29.42
CA ASP A 425 1.65 29.39 29.39
C ASP A 425 1.04 29.57 28.00
N PRO A 426 0.58 28.48 27.34
CA PRO A 426 -0.03 28.58 26.02
C PRO A 426 -1.26 29.48 26.07
N HIS A 427 -1.43 30.32 25.05
CA HIS A 427 -2.57 31.21 24.97
C HIS A 427 -3.85 30.41 24.65
N PHE A 428 -4.72 30.28 25.64
CA PHE A 428 -6.02 29.63 25.47
C PHE A 428 -6.98 30.59 24.74
N PRO A 429 -7.60 30.20 23.61
CA PRO A 429 -8.62 31.01 22.96
C PRO A 429 -9.82 31.17 23.90
N GLU A 430 -10.42 32.37 23.91
CA GLU A 430 -11.50 32.74 24.84
C GLU A 430 -12.77 31.87 24.71
N LYS A 431 -12.91 31.10 23.62
CA LYS A 431 -13.96 30.09 23.45
C LYS A 431 -13.44 28.85 22.73
N PHE A 432 -13.57 27.69 23.38
CA PHE A 432 -13.45 26.38 22.76
C PHE A 432 -14.84 25.89 22.33
N LEU A 433 -15.33 26.38 21.20
CA LEU A 433 -16.51 25.83 20.53
C LEU A 433 -16.12 25.28 19.16
#